data_AF-A0A3M1ITF4-F1
#
_entry.id   AF-A0A3M1ITF4-F1
#
_cell.length_a   1.000
_cell.length_b   1.000
_cell.length_c   1.000
_cell.angle_alpha   90.00
_cell.angle_beta   90.00
_cell.angle_gamma   90.00
#
_symmetry.space_group_name_H-M   'P 1'
#
loop_
_entity.id
_entity.type
_entity.pdbx_description
1 polymer ?
#
loop_
_entity_poly.entity_id
_entity_poly.type
_entity_poly.pdbx_seq_one_letter_code
_entity_poly.pdbx_strand_id
1 'polypeptide(L)'
;FRSYPPRAESSRIIPNLDDLLANRSDVVEVLPTYDRRLTFRCTVRDNNEEVGASVWADVAFRATSTAGPFLVLAPNSGNEEWRVGSYQEVRWDVANTNNELVDCQKVNILLSTDGGQTWPWVLLSDAPNTGSAFVTVPDAVGSRARIRVQAANNIFFDISNENFRISPAAEPTYTLDMSPVVQRLCMPATANVEFVTRSILGYDSLISLQLFSELPPGAVASFSAPTVLPGESATLMLDFTQVQDVNTRLPITVQATAPGQDTFYRTFLLDVVDNDFSDLALLEPADGTSGIRFAADFRWVDLPNVQEYDWRLSADPAFTEVFETQEAIKADSIRSTRFLEENTLYYWQVRPRNQCGTGEWTVPATLHSSFQRCEAIQSTNVPLNIPNTGPLPTIRSRVFVSESGTINDVNLPLVDISHSPIQGVDLTLVSPAQTRVTLYDGTCFSSGRLWIGFDDDAPDSIMCPPNEGVVFRPQQPLATFAGEEAQGEWTLEVKVRERGFSPGTVRAWGVEFCADVTPSQPSLLVNNPLAVPPGQANTITRSLLEVTDPEQSPDELYFTVLSLPEHGTLEFNGQALAIG
;
A
#
# COMPACT_ATOMS: atom_id res chain seq x y z
N PHE A 1 -11.06 1.76 40.14
CA PHE A 1 -9.95 2.60 40.59
C PHE A 1 -10.47 3.72 41.49
N ARG A 2 -9.69 4.18 42.47
CA ARG A 2 -10.06 5.30 43.36
C ARG A 2 -8.95 6.35 43.48
N SER A 3 -9.33 7.53 43.93
CA SER A 3 -8.37 8.55 44.39
C SER A 3 -7.85 8.23 45.78
N TYR A 4 -6.57 8.57 46.02
CA TYR A 4 -5.89 8.46 47.32
C TYR A 4 -5.38 9.84 47.77
N PRO A 5 -5.07 10.02 49.08
CA PRO A 5 -4.43 11.24 49.56
C PRO A 5 -3.13 11.56 48.80
N PRO A 6 -2.81 12.84 48.59
CA PRO A 6 -1.59 13.25 47.89
C PRO A 6 -0.35 12.76 48.66
N ARG A 7 0.70 12.44 47.90
CA ARG A 7 2.03 12.10 48.42
C ARG A 7 3.08 12.97 47.73
N ALA A 8 4.32 12.91 48.20
CA ALA A 8 5.42 13.67 47.61
C ALA A 8 5.90 13.08 46.27
N GLU A 9 5.60 11.81 45.98
CA GLU A 9 5.98 11.16 44.73
C GLU A 9 5.22 11.74 43.54
N SER A 10 5.94 12.04 42.44
CA SER A 10 5.38 12.59 41.20
C SER A 10 4.76 11.54 40.28
N SER A 11 4.78 10.27 40.69
CA SER A 11 4.24 9.14 39.93
C SER A 11 3.48 8.19 40.85
N ARG A 12 2.63 7.37 40.25
CA ARG A 12 1.84 6.38 40.97
C ARG A 12 1.71 5.09 40.16
N ILE A 13 1.90 3.97 40.84
CA ILE A 13 1.62 2.63 40.33
C ILE A 13 0.18 2.26 40.65
N ILE A 14 -0.50 1.66 39.68
CA ILE A 14 -1.89 1.20 39.79
C ILE A 14 -1.95 -0.22 39.21
N PRO A 15 -2.46 -1.23 39.95
CA PRO A 15 -2.90 -1.21 41.36
C PRO A 15 -1.80 -0.85 42.35
N ASN A 16 -2.13 -0.67 43.63
CA ASN A 16 -1.13 -0.40 44.67
C ASN A 16 0.05 -1.39 44.63
N LEU A 17 1.28 -0.87 44.68
CA LEU A 17 2.51 -1.66 44.59
C LEU A 17 2.59 -2.77 45.64
N ASP A 18 2.18 -2.51 46.89
CA ASP A 18 2.23 -3.54 47.95
C ASP A 18 1.30 -4.72 47.65
N ASP A 19 0.17 -4.48 46.97
CA ASP A 19 -0.72 -5.56 46.53
C ASP A 19 -0.13 -6.32 45.35
N LEU A 20 0.52 -5.63 44.40
CA LEU A 20 1.25 -6.26 43.30
C LEU A 20 2.38 -7.17 43.82
N LEU A 21 3.21 -6.68 44.75
CA LEU A 21 4.32 -7.45 45.32
C LEU A 21 3.84 -8.64 46.16
N ALA A 22 2.63 -8.56 46.74
CA ALA A 22 2.01 -9.64 47.49
C ALA A 22 1.14 -10.57 46.61
N ASN A 23 1.12 -10.38 45.29
CA ASN A 23 0.26 -11.11 44.34
C ASN A 23 -1.23 -11.08 44.72
N ARG A 24 -1.71 -9.95 45.25
CA ARG A 24 -3.10 -9.76 45.69
C ARG A 24 -3.87 -8.88 44.72
N SER A 25 -5.14 -9.23 44.51
CA SER A 25 -6.10 -8.37 43.81
C SER A 25 -6.91 -7.55 44.80
N ASP A 26 -7.17 -6.29 44.45
CA ASP A 26 -8.01 -5.37 45.22
C ASP A 26 -9.32 -5.11 44.46
N VAL A 27 -10.44 -5.10 45.18
CA VAL A 27 -11.78 -4.92 44.59
C VAL A 27 -12.03 -3.49 44.11
N VAL A 28 -11.20 -2.53 44.52
CA VAL A 28 -11.27 -1.13 44.13
C VAL A 28 -10.37 -0.83 42.93
N GLU A 29 -9.15 -1.38 42.89
CA GLU A 29 -8.19 -1.21 41.80
C GLU A 29 -8.12 -2.43 40.88
N VAL A 30 -9.26 -2.77 40.27
CA VAL A 30 -9.40 -3.92 39.38
C VAL A 30 -8.81 -3.65 37.99
N LEU A 31 -7.82 -4.45 37.59
CA LEU A 31 -7.30 -4.47 36.22
C LEU A 31 -8.37 -4.95 35.23
N PRO A 32 -8.55 -4.29 34.08
CA PRO A 32 -9.56 -4.68 33.09
C PRO A 32 -9.21 -6.03 32.43
N THR A 33 -10.19 -6.91 32.29
CA THR A 33 -10.12 -8.17 31.52
C THR A 33 -10.90 -8.11 30.20
N TYR A 34 -11.39 -6.91 29.85
CA TYR A 34 -12.23 -6.64 28.68
C TYR A 34 -11.92 -5.25 28.13
N ASP A 35 -12.42 -4.96 26.93
CA ASP A 35 -12.26 -3.66 26.26
C ASP A 35 -12.83 -2.53 27.14
N ARG A 36 -11.96 -1.62 27.57
CA ARG A 36 -12.37 -0.57 28.50
C ARG A 36 -11.63 0.73 28.24
N ARG A 37 -12.40 1.81 28.04
CA ARG A 37 -11.86 3.17 28.05
C ARG A 37 -11.63 3.60 29.49
N LEU A 38 -10.43 4.05 29.79
CA LEU A 38 -10.03 4.54 31.09
C LEU A 38 -9.61 6.01 30.97
N THR A 39 -10.08 6.84 31.88
CA THR A 39 -9.67 8.23 31.99
C THR A 39 -9.37 8.50 33.45
N PHE A 40 -8.10 8.75 33.73
CA PHE A 40 -7.59 9.07 35.05
C PHE A 40 -7.33 10.56 35.15
N ARG A 41 -7.49 11.15 36.34
CA ARG A 41 -7.12 12.53 36.63
C ARG A 41 -5.92 12.54 37.57
N CYS A 42 -4.79 13.05 37.11
CA CYS A 42 -3.64 13.37 37.95
C CYS A 42 -3.86 14.74 38.57
N THR A 43 -3.83 14.85 39.90
CA THR A 43 -4.00 16.12 40.62
C THR A 43 -2.74 16.41 41.42
N VAL A 44 -2.16 17.59 41.22
CA VAL A 44 -0.98 18.07 41.96
C VAL A 44 -1.40 19.27 42.81
N ARG A 45 -0.88 19.35 44.03
CA ARG A 45 -1.08 20.47 44.96
C ARG A 45 0.27 21.11 45.26
N ASP A 46 0.30 22.43 45.36
CA ASP A 46 1.51 23.19 45.73
C ASP A 46 1.88 23.08 47.23
N ASN A 47 0.98 22.50 48.03
CA ASN A 47 1.13 22.28 49.47
C ASN A 47 1.40 23.57 50.27
N ASN A 48 0.90 24.72 49.80
CA ASN A 48 0.98 25.98 50.54
C ASN A 48 0.03 25.96 51.75
N GLU A 49 0.55 26.24 52.95
CA GLU A 49 -0.19 26.17 54.22
C GLU A 49 -1.25 27.26 54.39
N GLU A 50 -1.09 28.40 53.71
CA GLU A 50 -2.00 29.56 53.81
C GLU A 50 -3.02 29.57 52.66
N VAL A 51 -2.56 29.38 51.42
CA VAL A 51 -3.39 29.45 50.20
C VAL A 51 -2.96 28.37 49.20
N GLY A 52 -3.31 27.11 49.48
CA GLY A 52 -3.00 26.01 48.58
C GLY A 52 -3.73 26.09 47.23
N ALA A 53 -3.00 25.89 46.13
CA ALA A 53 -3.55 25.71 44.80
C ALA A 53 -3.43 24.26 44.33
N SER A 54 -4.32 23.85 43.42
CA SER A 54 -4.24 22.56 42.76
C SER A 54 -4.41 22.70 41.27
N VAL A 55 -3.59 21.95 40.52
CA VAL A 55 -3.75 21.76 39.07
C VAL A 55 -4.01 20.29 38.80
N TRP A 56 -4.64 20.00 37.66
CA TRP A 56 -4.88 18.62 37.25
C TRP A 56 -4.72 18.45 35.75
N ALA A 57 -4.41 17.22 35.36
CA ALA A 57 -4.37 16.77 33.98
C ALA A 57 -5.07 15.42 33.85
N ASP A 58 -5.87 15.27 32.79
CA ASP A 58 -6.53 14.00 32.48
C ASP A 58 -5.62 13.15 31.57
N VAL A 59 -5.52 11.87 31.88
CA VAL A 59 -4.78 10.86 31.10
C VAL A 59 -5.78 9.79 30.68
N ALA A 60 -5.98 9.63 29.38
CA ALA A 60 -6.93 8.68 28.82
C ALA A 60 -6.22 7.62 27.99
N PHE A 61 -6.64 6.37 28.15
CA PHE A 61 -6.15 5.22 27.39
C PHE A 61 -7.24 4.14 27.30
N ARG A 62 -6.96 3.09 26.53
CA ARG A 62 -7.88 1.96 26.34
C ARG A 62 -7.17 0.67 26.72
N ALA A 63 -7.88 -0.20 27.42
CA ALA A 63 -7.55 -1.60 27.52
C ALA A 63 -8.31 -2.39 26.44
N THR A 64 -7.72 -3.49 25.98
CA THR A 64 -8.32 -4.41 25.01
C THR A 64 -8.33 -5.82 25.58
N SER A 65 -9.35 -6.60 25.25
CA SER A 65 -9.49 -8.02 25.53
C SER A 65 -8.66 -8.90 24.60
N THR A 66 -8.14 -8.34 23.50
CA THR A 66 -7.36 -9.07 22.48
C THR A 66 -5.86 -9.17 22.80
N ALA A 67 -5.42 -8.54 23.88
CA ALA A 67 -4.05 -8.60 24.38
C ALA A 67 -4.03 -8.71 25.91
N GLY A 68 -2.97 -9.32 26.43
CA GLY A 68 -2.78 -9.59 27.85
C GLY A 68 -3.34 -10.95 28.31
N PRO A 69 -3.05 -11.35 29.57
CA PRO A 69 -2.20 -10.60 30.50
C PRO A 69 -0.71 -10.71 30.12
N PHE A 70 0.00 -9.58 30.18
CA PHE A 70 1.46 -9.53 30.07
C PHE A 70 2.06 -9.99 31.39
N LEU A 71 2.92 -11.01 31.40
CA LEU A 71 3.40 -11.66 32.61
C LEU A 71 4.90 -11.97 32.55
N VAL A 72 5.67 -11.61 33.57
CA VAL A 72 6.99 -12.19 33.81
C VAL A 72 6.78 -13.67 34.11
N LEU A 73 7.54 -14.53 33.42
CA LEU A 73 7.49 -15.99 33.57
C LEU A 73 8.70 -16.53 34.34
N ALA A 74 9.87 -15.92 34.18
CA ALA A 74 11.08 -16.28 34.94
C ALA A 74 12.00 -15.06 35.10
N PRO A 75 12.65 -14.90 36.27
CA PRO A 75 12.58 -15.75 37.46
C PRO A 75 11.23 -15.62 38.19
N ASN A 76 10.72 -16.70 38.77
CA ASN A 76 9.42 -16.77 39.46
C ASN A 76 9.22 -17.97 40.41
N SER A 77 10.14 -18.94 40.48
CA SER A 77 9.98 -20.13 41.32
C SER A 77 10.33 -19.90 42.79
N GLY A 78 10.96 -18.77 43.13
CA GLY A 78 11.29 -18.38 44.50
C GLY A 78 12.50 -19.10 45.09
N ASN A 79 13.11 -19.99 44.31
CA ASN A 79 14.34 -20.71 44.64
C ASN A 79 15.43 -20.51 43.59
N GLU A 80 15.21 -19.65 42.58
CA GLU A 80 16.27 -19.30 41.64
C GLU A 80 17.42 -18.60 42.37
N GLU A 81 18.63 -18.95 41.94
CA GLU A 81 19.86 -18.34 42.39
C GLU A 81 20.67 -17.89 41.18
N TRP A 82 20.96 -16.59 41.14
CA TRP A 82 21.80 -15.96 40.13
C TRP A 82 23.14 -15.61 40.75
N ARG A 83 24.20 -15.58 39.95
CA ARG A 83 25.54 -15.17 40.41
C ARG A 83 25.93 -13.85 39.77
N VAL A 84 26.59 -12.99 40.53
CA VAL A 84 27.15 -11.73 40.00
C VAL A 84 28.02 -12.02 38.77
N GLY A 85 27.80 -11.27 37.70
CA GLY A 85 28.50 -11.39 36.42
C GLY A 85 27.94 -12.45 35.45
N SER A 86 27.07 -13.35 35.93
CA SER A 86 26.44 -14.35 35.04
C SER A 86 25.49 -13.71 34.02
N TYR A 87 25.28 -14.40 32.89
CA TYR A 87 24.35 -14.01 31.83
C TYR A 87 23.09 -14.87 31.90
N GLN A 88 21.98 -14.27 32.33
CA GLN A 88 20.76 -14.98 32.69
C GLN A 88 19.59 -14.60 31.77
N GLU A 89 18.77 -15.58 31.41
CA GLU A 89 17.56 -15.34 30.63
C GLU A 89 16.41 -14.87 31.53
N VAL A 90 15.81 -13.74 31.17
CA VAL A 90 14.51 -13.29 31.67
C VAL A 90 13.46 -13.65 30.63
N ARG A 91 12.35 -14.25 31.07
CA ARG A 91 11.25 -14.66 30.18
C ARG A 91 9.95 -14.00 30.60
N TRP A 92 9.13 -13.64 29.63
CA TRP A 92 7.80 -13.07 29.84
C TRP A 92 6.83 -13.52 28.73
N ASP A 93 5.53 -13.44 28.99
CA ASP A 93 4.48 -13.62 28.01
C ASP A 93 4.23 -12.29 27.29
N VAL A 94 4.50 -12.27 25.97
CA VAL A 94 4.26 -11.10 25.12
C VAL A 94 2.76 -10.78 25.06
N ALA A 95 1.90 -11.79 25.12
CA ALA A 95 0.45 -11.66 25.19
C ALA A 95 -0.16 -10.68 24.16
N ASN A 96 0.25 -10.76 22.89
CA ASN A 96 -0.20 -9.89 21.79
C ASN A 96 0.05 -8.38 21.99
N THR A 97 0.86 -7.99 22.98
CA THR A 97 1.11 -6.57 23.28
C THR A 97 2.01 -5.88 22.24
N ASN A 98 2.71 -6.64 21.41
CA ASN A 98 3.52 -6.17 20.29
C ASN A 98 2.73 -5.99 18.98
N ASN A 99 1.42 -6.25 18.96
CA ASN A 99 0.58 -5.97 17.79
C ASN A 99 0.24 -4.49 17.68
N GLU A 100 -0.21 -4.03 16.50
CA GLU A 100 -0.51 -2.62 16.18
C GLU A 100 -1.47 -1.93 17.17
N LEU A 101 -2.35 -2.67 17.85
CA LEU A 101 -3.33 -2.10 18.77
C LEU A 101 -2.71 -1.64 20.10
N VAL A 102 -1.76 -2.41 20.65
CA VAL A 102 -1.08 -2.08 21.92
C VAL A 102 0.29 -1.46 21.67
N ASP A 103 0.92 -1.82 20.55
CA ASP A 103 2.14 -1.26 19.98
C ASP A 103 3.34 -1.18 20.96
N CYS A 104 3.47 -2.18 21.83
CA CYS A 104 4.64 -2.33 22.68
C CYS A 104 5.70 -3.16 21.96
N GLN A 105 6.51 -2.52 21.11
CA GLN A 105 7.60 -3.20 20.39
C GLN A 105 8.83 -3.48 21.26
N LYS A 106 8.99 -2.75 22.37
CA LYS A 106 10.18 -2.80 23.22
C LYS A 106 9.83 -2.78 24.70
N VAL A 107 10.67 -3.42 25.51
CA VAL A 107 10.57 -3.50 26.96
C VAL A 107 11.90 -3.13 27.62
N ASN A 108 11.82 -2.62 28.85
CA ASN A 108 12.96 -2.45 29.74
C ASN A 108 12.90 -3.52 30.82
N ILE A 109 14.06 -4.12 31.12
CA ILE A 109 14.22 -5.13 32.18
C ILE A 109 14.96 -4.48 33.34
N LEU A 110 14.30 -4.41 34.48
CA LEU A 110 14.84 -3.81 35.70
C LEU A 110 14.96 -4.84 36.82
N LEU A 111 15.92 -4.59 37.70
CA LEU A 111 16.17 -5.38 38.90
C LEU A 111 15.96 -4.54 40.16
N SER A 112 15.26 -5.15 41.10
CA SER A 112 15.12 -4.70 42.48
C SER A 112 15.94 -5.61 43.40
N THR A 113 16.46 -5.07 44.51
CA THR A 113 17.12 -5.83 45.59
C THR A 113 16.41 -5.71 46.94
N ASP A 114 15.29 -4.99 47.01
CA ASP A 114 14.52 -4.73 48.24
C ASP A 114 13.12 -5.38 48.22
N GLY A 115 12.93 -6.38 47.37
CA GLY A 115 11.66 -7.10 47.20
C GLY A 115 10.67 -6.39 46.28
N GLY A 116 11.16 -5.54 45.37
CA GLY A 116 10.35 -4.85 44.36
C GLY A 116 9.87 -3.44 44.76
N GLN A 117 10.37 -2.90 45.87
CA GLN A 117 9.99 -1.57 46.36
C GLN A 117 10.70 -0.46 45.57
N THR A 118 11.97 -0.67 45.20
CA THR A 118 12.74 0.21 44.31
C THR A 118 13.37 -0.57 43.15
N TRP A 119 13.69 0.15 42.06
CA TRP A 119 14.21 -0.42 40.81
C TRP A 119 15.48 0.29 40.33
N PRO A 120 16.58 0.29 41.12
CA PRO A 120 17.76 1.10 40.82
C PRO A 120 18.63 0.53 39.69
N TRP A 121 18.43 -0.73 39.29
CA TRP A 121 19.24 -1.40 38.27
C TRP A 121 18.45 -1.56 36.97
N VAL A 122 18.88 -0.89 35.91
CA VAL A 122 18.43 -1.19 34.55
C VAL A 122 19.36 -2.27 34.02
N LEU A 123 18.83 -3.47 33.80
CA LEU A 123 19.61 -4.60 33.29
C LEU A 123 19.70 -4.57 31.76
N LEU A 124 18.61 -4.17 31.10
CA LEU A 124 18.55 -4.02 29.66
C LEU A 124 17.46 -3.02 29.30
N SER A 125 17.80 -2.04 28.47
CA SER A 125 16.85 -1.07 27.90
C SER A 125 16.52 -1.43 26.46
N ASP A 126 15.31 -1.06 26.02
CA ASP A 126 14.88 -1.15 24.62
C ASP A 126 14.99 -2.57 24.02
N ALA A 127 14.88 -3.61 24.85
CA ALA A 127 14.85 -5.00 24.40
C ALA A 127 13.58 -5.25 23.58
N PRO A 128 13.63 -5.99 22.46
CA PRO A 128 12.42 -6.36 21.73
C PRO A 128 11.42 -7.09 22.61
N ASN A 129 10.14 -6.80 22.42
CA ASN A 129 9.07 -7.51 23.11
C ASN A 129 8.80 -8.88 22.48
N THR A 130 9.77 -9.79 22.58
CA THR A 130 9.75 -11.13 21.95
C THR A 130 9.60 -12.29 22.93
N GLY A 131 9.41 -12.00 24.21
CA GLY A 131 9.10 -13.00 25.25
C GLY A 131 10.31 -13.52 26.02
N SER A 132 11.52 -13.22 25.57
CA SER A 132 12.72 -13.40 26.39
C SER A 132 13.86 -12.47 25.97
N ALA A 133 14.75 -12.21 26.92
CA ALA A 133 16.03 -11.56 26.68
C ALA A 133 17.02 -11.97 27.77
N PHE A 134 18.30 -12.00 27.41
CA PHE A 134 19.35 -12.26 28.38
C PHE A 134 19.88 -10.94 28.96
N VAL A 135 20.26 -11.01 30.24
CA VAL A 135 20.77 -9.88 31.00
C VAL A 135 22.00 -10.29 31.80
N THR A 136 22.93 -9.37 31.97
CA THR A 136 24.05 -9.57 32.89
C THR A 136 23.64 -9.20 34.31
N VAL A 137 23.96 -10.08 35.24
CA VAL A 137 23.64 -9.89 36.67
C VAL A 137 24.65 -8.91 37.29
N PRO A 138 24.22 -7.75 37.82
CA PRO A 138 25.10 -6.78 38.44
C PRO A 138 25.59 -7.27 39.82
N ASP A 139 26.55 -6.56 40.41
CA ASP A 139 27.00 -6.80 41.78
C ASP A 139 25.97 -6.28 42.80
N ALA A 140 24.88 -7.03 42.93
CA ALA A 140 23.67 -6.68 43.64
C ALA A 140 23.24 -7.82 44.59
N VAL A 141 24.19 -8.34 45.35
CA VAL A 141 24.04 -9.52 46.23
C VAL A 141 22.90 -9.32 47.24
N GLY A 142 22.02 -10.32 47.34
CA GLY A 142 20.86 -10.28 48.23
C GLY A 142 19.90 -11.44 48.02
N SER A 143 18.88 -11.55 48.88
CA SER A 143 17.86 -12.63 48.80
C SER A 143 16.44 -12.12 48.56
N ARG A 144 16.30 -10.84 48.19
CA ARG A 144 15.03 -10.17 47.94
C ARG A 144 15.03 -9.57 46.53
N ALA A 145 15.66 -10.26 45.58
CA ALA A 145 15.72 -9.79 44.22
C ALA A 145 14.39 -10.00 43.51
N ARG A 146 13.96 -9.03 42.70
CA ARG A 146 12.77 -9.10 41.84
C ARG A 146 13.09 -8.55 40.46
N ILE A 147 12.47 -9.12 39.42
CA ILE A 147 12.56 -8.61 38.05
C ILE A 147 11.27 -7.88 37.69
N ARG A 148 11.39 -6.76 37.00
CA ARG A 148 10.29 -6.06 36.35
C ARG A 148 10.57 -6.00 34.87
N VAL A 149 9.61 -6.45 34.08
CA VAL A 149 9.60 -6.21 32.64
C VAL A 149 8.52 -5.16 32.38
N GLN A 150 8.93 -3.98 31.92
CA GLN A 150 8.00 -2.88 31.63
C GLN A 150 8.04 -2.50 30.16
N ALA A 151 6.92 -2.07 29.60
CA ALA A 151 6.90 -1.47 28.28
C ALA A 151 7.83 -0.24 28.23
N ALA A 152 8.62 -0.13 27.15
CA ALA A 152 9.51 1.02 26.96
C ALA A 152 8.76 2.27 26.47
N ASN A 153 7.65 2.07 25.74
CA ASN A 153 6.84 3.11 25.11
C ASN A 153 5.36 3.08 25.55
N ASN A 154 5.00 2.30 26.57
CA ASN A 154 3.62 2.16 27.05
C ASN A 154 3.57 2.11 28.59
N ILE A 155 2.38 2.11 29.18
CA ILE A 155 2.15 2.34 30.62
C ILE A 155 2.00 1.06 31.47
N PHE A 156 2.23 -0.12 30.88
CA PHE A 156 2.08 -1.41 31.57
C PHE A 156 3.42 -2.08 31.87
N PHE A 157 3.40 -2.98 32.83
CA PHE A 157 4.53 -3.80 33.22
C PHE A 157 4.03 -5.01 34.02
N ASP A 158 4.92 -5.98 34.24
CA ASP A 158 4.72 -7.02 35.25
C ASP A 158 5.99 -7.21 36.10
N ILE A 159 5.81 -7.75 37.31
CA ILE A 159 6.87 -8.01 38.30
C ILE A 159 6.89 -9.50 38.60
N SER A 160 8.07 -10.08 38.75
CA SER A 160 8.19 -11.46 39.21
C SER A 160 7.43 -11.70 40.52
N ASN A 161 6.72 -12.82 40.61
CA ASN A 161 5.83 -13.17 41.71
C ASN A 161 6.58 -13.49 43.01
N GLU A 162 7.82 -13.97 42.90
CA GLU A 162 8.62 -14.44 44.03
C GLU A 162 10.02 -13.79 44.09
N ASN A 163 10.58 -13.74 45.31
CA ASN A 163 11.94 -13.26 45.51
C ASN A 163 12.92 -14.35 45.09
N PHE A 164 14.00 -13.96 44.42
CA PHE A 164 15.12 -14.84 44.14
C PHE A 164 16.41 -14.33 44.80
N ARG A 165 17.45 -15.17 44.78
CA ARG A 165 18.74 -14.87 45.38
C ARG A 165 19.75 -14.45 44.31
N ILE A 166 20.50 -13.39 44.58
CA ILE A 166 21.75 -13.05 43.90
C ILE A 166 22.88 -13.34 44.87
N SER A 167 23.77 -14.25 44.48
CA SER A 167 24.96 -14.62 45.24
C SER A 167 26.22 -14.01 44.63
N PRO A 168 27.28 -13.79 45.43
CA PRO A 168 28.55 -13.29 44.92
C PRO A 168 29.11 -14.18 43.80
N ALA A 169 29.93 -13.59 42.94
CA ALA A 169 30.76 -14.36 42.02
C ALA A 169 31.64 -15.33 42.82
N ALA A 170 31.84 -16.54 42.30
CA ALA A 170 32.67 -17.54 42.96
C ALA A 170 34.16 -17.37 42.62
N GLU A 171 34.45 -16.89 41.42
CA GLU A 171 35.80 -16.70 40.88
C GLU A 171 35.89 -15.33 40.17
N PRO A 172 37.10 -14.75 40.02
CA PRO A 172 37.30 -13.56 39.20
C PRO A 172 36.77 -13.76 37.79
N THR A 173 36.02 -12.79 37.28
CA THR A 173 35.40 -12.84 35.96
C THR A 173 35.14 -11.43 35.42
N TYR A 174 34.55 -11.31 34.23
CA TYR A 174 34.17 -10.04 33.64
C TYR A 174 32.72 -10.05 33.17
N THR A 175 32.13 -8.87 33.00
CA THR A 175 30.87 -8.72 32.28
C THR A 175 31.10 -8.24 30.86
N LEU A 176 30.17 -8.56 29.97
CA LEU A 176 30.13 -8.04 28.61
C LEU A 176 28.69 -7.66 28.31
N ASP A 177 28.41 -6.37 28.39
CA ASP A 177 27.12 -5.78 28.03
C ASP A 177 27.22 -5.22 26.60
N MET A 178 26.10 -5.17 25.89
CA MET A 178 26.04 -4.60 24.55
C MET A 178 24.82 -3.70 24.36
N SER A 179 24.96 -2.67 23.53
CA SER A 179 23.84 -1.81 23.14
C SER A 179 24.06 -1.21 21.74
N PRO A 180 23.01 -1.11 20.91
CA PRO A 180 21.67 -1.67 21.12
C PRO A 180 21.65 -3.20 20.88
N VAL A 181 20.70 -3.90 21.50
CA VAL A 181 20.48 -5.34 21.25
C VAL A 181 19.65 -5.62 19.99
N VAL A 182 18.94 -4.59 19.49
CA VAL A 182 18.29 -4.60 18.17
C VAL A 182 18.40 -3.25 17.50
N GLN A 183 18.73 -3.27 16.21
CA GLN A 183 18.83 -2.08 15.38
C GLN A 183 18.20 -2.32 14.02
N ARG A 184 17.48 -1.33 13.47
CA ARG A 184 17.07 -1.32 12.07
C ARG A 184 18.11 -0.57 11.23
N LEU A 185 18.42 -1.11 10.06
CA LEU A 185 19.34 -0.54 9.10
C LEU A 185 18.67 -0.45 7.72
N CYS A 186 18.52 0.78 7.25
CA CYS A 186 18.03 1.09 5.91
C CYS A 186 19.22 1.24 4.98
N MET A 187 19.48 0.25 4.13
CA MET A 187 20.66 0.22 3.27
C MET A 187 20.51 1.18 2.09
N PRO A 188 21.62 1.78 1.60
CA PRO A 188 23.00 1.63 2.08
C PRO A 188 23.27 2.43 3.37
N ALA A 189 23.79 1.77 4.42
CA ALA A 189 24.08 2.42 5.70
C ALA A 189 25.08 1.63 6.55
N THR A 190 25.52 2.25 7.65
CA THR A 190 26.38 1.63 8.68
C THR A 190 25.65 1.48 10.01
N ALA A 191 25.90 0.40 10.74
CA ALA A 191 25.42 0.17 12.10
C ALA A 191 26.56 0.15 13.10
N ASN A 192 26.28 0.51 14.36
CA ASN A 192 27.28 0.53 15.44
C ASN A 192 26.69 -0.11 16.69
N VAL A 193 27.44 -1.04 17.28
CA VAL A 193 27.09 -1.68 18.56
C VAL A 193 28.25 -1.50 19.53
N GLU A 194 27.97 -0.90 20.68
CA GLU A 194 28.96 -0.74 21.74
C GLU A 194 28.94 -1.96 22.67
N PHE A 195 30.12 -2.46 23.00
CA PHE A 195 30.37 -3.50 23.98
C PHE A 195 31.07 -2.88 25.17
N VAL A 196 30.48 -2.99 26.37
CA VAL A 196 31.03 -2.45 27.62
C VAL A 196 31.38 -3.59 28.54
N THR A 197 32.60 -3.56 29.09
CA THR A 197 33.05 -4.59 30.03
C THR A 197 33.18 -4.05 31.44
N ARG A 198 33.10 -4.93 32.44
CA ARG A 198 33.43 -4.60 33.85
C ARG A 198 34.21 -5.72 34.49
N SER A 199 35.09 -5.37 35.43
CA SER A 199 35.82 -6.32 36.26
C SER A 199 34.96 -6.81 37.43
N ILE A 200 34.93 -8.12 37.64
CA ILE A 200 34.33 -8.77 38.82
C ILE A 200 35.44 -9.46 39.61
N LEU A 201 35.46 -9.22 40.93
CA LEU A 201 36.50 -9.70 41.86
C LEU A 201 37.94 -9.40 41.38
N GLY A 202 38.15 -8.28 40.70
CA GLY A 202 39.48 -7.80 40.30
C GLY A 202 40.07 -8.52 39.08
N TYR A 203 39.26 -9.21 38.27
CA TYR A 203 39.72 -9.73 36.98
C TYR A 203 40.30 -8.62 36.10
N ASP A 204 41.52 -8.80 35.60
CA ASP A 204 42.32 -7.77 34.93
C ASP A 204 42.97 -8.26 33.62
N SER A 205 42.62 -9.46 33.17
CA SER A 205 43.16 -10.04 31.93
C SER A 205 42.44 -9.52 30.70
N LEU A 206 43.16 -9.42 29.58
CA LEU A 206 42.62 -8.96 28.29
C LEU A 206 41.48 -9.87 27.79
N ILE A 207 40.43 -9.24 27.30
CA ILE A 207 39.27 -9.86 26.65
C ILE A 207 39.41 -9.64 25.15
N SER A 208 39.39 -10.71 24.37
CA SER A 208 39.41 -10.66 22.90
C SER A 208 37.99 -10.73 22.37
N LEU A 209 37.60 -9.76 21.53
CA LEU A 209 36.32 -9.70 20.84
C LEU A 209 36.49 -10.11 19.39
N GLN A 210 35.64 -11.01 18.91
CA GLN A 210 35.65 -11.47 17.54
C GLN A 210 34.22 -11.60 17.00
N LEU A 211 34.01 -11.18 15.76
CA LEU A 211 32.77 -11.48 15.06
C LEU A 211 32.69 -12.99 14.79
N PHE A 212 31.63 -13.62 15.28
CA PHE A 212 31.41 -15.07 15.13
C PHE A 212 30.43 -15.40 14.00
N SER A 213 29.45 -14.52 13.74
CA SER A 213 28.53 -14.68 12.62
C SER A 213 29.22 -14.43 11.27
N GLU A 214 28.81 -15.16 10.24
CA GLU A 214 29.08 -14.78 8.86
C GLU A 214 28.18 -13.62 8.45
N LEU A 215 28.73 -12.65 7.72
CA LEU A 215 27.95 -11.52 7.18
C LEU A 215 27.56 -11.77 5.73
N PRO A 216 26.48 -11.14 5.24
CA PRO A 216 26.14 -11.16 3.82
C PRO A 216 27.29 -10.66 2.93
N PRO A 217 27.37 -11.10 1.67
CA PRO A 217 28.33 -10.54 0.70
C PRO A 217 28.23 -9.01 0.64
N GLY A 218 29.39 -8.34 0.62
CA GLY A 218 29.48 -6.87 0.60
C GLY A 218 29.50 -6.21 1.99
N ALA A 219 29.05 -6.90 3.04
CA ALA A 219 29.11 -6.38 4.40
C ALA A 219 30.53 -6.47 4.99
N VAL A 220 30.96 -5.41 5.69
CA VAL A 220 32.27 -5.36 6.35
C VAL A 220 32.10 -5.08 7.84
N ALA A 221 32.83 -5.79 8.68
CA ALA A 221 32.88 -5.56 10.12
C ALA A 221 34.25 -5.07 10.56
N SER A 222 34.27 -4.11 11.49
CA SER A 222 35.50 -3.68 12.16
C SER A 222 35.23 -3.31 13.61
N PHE A 223 36.14 -3.67 14.50
CA PHE A 223 36.13 -3.23 15.89
C PHE A 223 37.01 -2.00 16.05
N SER A 224 36.56 -1.02 16.85
CA SER A 224 37.43 0.08 17.29
C SER A 224 38.65 -0.43 18.06
N ALA A 225 38.46 -1.50 18.85
CA ALA A 225 39.51 -2.29 19.49
C ALA A 225 39.08 -3.77 19.56
N PRO A 226 39.85 -4.71 18.96
CA PRO A 226 39.52 -6.15 19.02
C PRO A 226 39.88 -6.79 20.37
N THR A 227 40.61 -6.08 21.23
CA THR A 227 40.94 -6.52 22.60
C THR A 227 40.76 -5.37 23.57
N VAL A 228 40.15 -5.64 24.72
CA VAL A 228 39.88 -4.64 25.77
C VAL A 228 40.25 -5.19 27.15
N LEU A 229 40.63 -4.30 28.07
CA LEU A 229 40.71 -4.63 29.49
C LEU A 229 39.31 -4.54 30.15
N PRO A 230 39.04 -5.32 31.21
CA PRO A 230 37.82 -5.19 31.98
C PRO A 230 37.63 -3.75 32.50
N GLY A 231 36.50 -3.13 32.15
CA GLY A 231 36.21 -1.72 32.45
C GLY A 231 36.30 -0.78 31.24
N GLU A 232 36.86 -1.26 30.13
CA GLU A 232 36.89 -0.54 28.85
C GLU A 232 35.70 -0.94 27.96
N SER A 233 35.48 -0.17 26.89
CA SER A 233 34.50 -0.46 25.84
C SER A 233 35.13 -0.56 24.46
N ALA A 234 34.44 -1.25 23.55
CA ALA A 234 34.78 -1.33 22.13
C ALA A 234 33.49 -1.20 21.30
N THR A 235 33.60 -0.62 20.11
CA THR A 235 32.48 -0.48 19.18
C THR A 235 32.71 -1.40 17.99
N LEU A 236 31.73 -2.24 17.66
CA LEU A 236 31.64 -2.96 16.40
C LEU A 236 30.92 -2.06 15.39
N MET A 237 31.65 -1.61 14.36
CA MET A 237 31.09 -0.96 13.18
C MET A 237 30.80 -2.02 12.12
N LEU A 238 29.56 -2.03 11.63
CA LEU A 238 29.09 -2.85 10.53
C LEU A 238 28.77 -1.93 9.34
N ASP A 239 29.46 -2.14 8.23
CA ASP A 239 29.25 -1.41 6.98
C ASP A 239 28.44 -2.26 6.01
N PHE A 240 27.22 -1.83 5.70
CA PHE A 240 26.30 -2.45 4.74
C PHE A 240 26.10 -1.56 3.51
N THR A 241 27.01 -0.62 3.23
CA THR A 241 26.88 0.29 2.08
C THR A 241 27.03 -0.39 0.73
N GLN A 242 27.59 -1.60 0.70
CA GLN A 242 27.77 -2.43 -0.51
C GLN A 242 26.92 -3.70 -0.49
N VAL A 243 25.89 -3.76 0.37
CA VAL A 243 24.96 -4.88 0.46
C VAL A 243 23.67 -4.50 -0.26
N GLN A 244 23.15 -5.41 -1.07
CA GLN A 244 21.92 -5.27 -1.85
C GLN A 244 21.04 -6.51 -1.66
N ASP A 245 19.74 -6.40 -1.92
CA ASP A 245 18.75 -7.48 -1.94
C ASP A 245 18.55 -8.23 -0.61
N VAL A 246 19.00 -7.66 0.52
CA VAL A 246 18.84 -8.26 1.85
C VAL A 246 17.73 -7.56 2.63
N ASN A 247 16.60 -8.25 2.79
CA ASN A 247 15.40 -7.76 3.48
C ASN A 247 15.00 -8.71 4.62
N THR A 248 15.84 -8.82 5.65
CA THR A 248 15.65 -9.80 6.71
C THR A 248 16.29 -9.37 8.04
N ARG A 249 15.89 -10.06 9.11
CA ARG A 249 16.49 -9.91 10.44
C ARG A 249 17.71 -10.82 10.56
N LEU A 250 18.88 -10.23 10.74
CA LEU A 250 20.16 -10.93 10.89
C LEU A 250 20.55 -11.03 12.37
N PRO A 251 20.74 -12.25 12.92
CA PRO A 251 21.36 -12.43 14.23
C PRO A 251 22.89 -12.29 14.13
N ILE A 252 23.44 -11.23 14.68
CA ILE A 252 24.87 -10.98 14.71
C ILE A 252 25.43 -11.38 16.06
N THR A 253 26.33 -12.36 16.06
CA THR A 253 26.95 -12.90 17.27
C THR A 253 28.40 -12.47 17.36
N VAL A 254 28.77 -11.88 18.49
CA VAL A 254 30.15 -11.59 18.88
C VAL A 254 30.57 -12.60 19.95
N GLN A 255 31.73 -13.20 19.72
CA GLN A 255 32.40 -14.08 20.66
C GLN A 255 33.41 -13.26 21.47
N ALA A 256 33.43 -13.46 22.77
CA ALA A 256 34.45 -12.94 23.67
C ALA A 256 35.20 -14.08 24.35
N THR A 257 36.53 -14.04 24.28
CA THR A 257 37.42 -15.02 24.92
C THR A 257 38.39 -14.31 25.84
N ALA A 258 38.64 -14.88 27.02
CA ALA A 258 39.58 -14.33 27.98
C ALA A 258 40.26 -15.46 28.77
N PRO A 259 41.52 -15.30 29.24
CA PRO A 259 42.23 -16.33 29.98
C PRO A 259 41.50 -16.77 31.25
N GLY A 260 41.36 -18.09 31.44
CA GLY A 260 40.75 -18.68 32.63
C GLY A 260 39.23 -18.47 32.75
N GLN A 261 38.57 -18.00 31.67
CA GLN A 261 37.12 -17.80 31.61
C GLN A 261 36.51 -18.67 30.52
N ASP A 262 35.24 -19.00 30.68
CA ASP A 262 34.46 -19.59 29.60
C ASP A 262 34.24 -18.57 28.47
N THR A 263 34.10 -19.08 27.25
CA THR A 263 33.80 -18.24 26.08
C THR A 263 32.40 -17.66 26.20
N PHE A 264 32.27 -16.34 26.05
CA PHE A 264 30.99 -15.66 26.04
C PHE A 264 30.52 -15.38 24.61
N TYR A 265 29.22 -15.50 24.40
CA TYR A 265 28.56 -15.10 23.16
C TYR A 265 27.55 -14.01 23.45
N ARG A 266 27.51 -13.01 22.58
CA ARG A 266 26.53 -11.93 22.61
C ARG A 266 25.91 -11.77 21.25
N THR A 267 24.60 -11.94 21.18
CA THR A 267 23.84 -11.87 19.94
C THR A 267 22.89 -10.68 19.98
N PHE A 268 23.05 -9.76 19.03
CA PHE A 268 22.10 -8.69 18.75
C PHE A 268 21.41 -8.95 17.39
N LEU A 269 20.28 -8.31 17.14
CA LEU A 269 19.52 -8.48 15.91
C LEU A 269 19.61 -7.21 15.06
N LEU A 270 19.94 -7.38 13.78
CA LEU A 270 19.95 -6.28 12.81
C LEU A 270 18.80 -6.50 11.83
N ASP A 271 17.80 -5.61 11.85
CA ASP A 271 16.72 -5.57 10.88
C ASP A 271 17.21 -4.83 9.63
N VAL A 272 17.66 -5.58 8.64
CA VAL A 272 18.22 -5.02 7.41
C VAL A 272 17.13 -4.93 6.36
N VAL A 273 17.02 -3.76 5.74
CA VAL A 273 16.04 -3.44 4.71
C VAL A 273 16.76 -2.77 3.56
N ASP A 274 16.56 -3.29 2.37
CA ASP A 274 17.05 -2.68 1.16
C ASP A 274 16.13 -1.52 0.74
N ASN A 275 16.71 -0.36 0.48
CA ASN A 275 15.99 0.84 0.06
C ASN A 275 16.41 1.28 -1.35
N ASP A 276 17.04 0.39 -2.12
CA ASP A 276 17.23 0.53 -3.56
C ASP A 276 15.97 0.09 -4.30
N PHE A 277 15.41 0.98 -5.12
CA PHE A 277 14.22 0.68 -5.94
C PHE A 277 14.50 0.85 -7.44
N SER A 278 15.78 0.81 -7.84
CA SER A 278 16.22 1.08 -9.21
C SER A 278 15.64 0.12 -10.25
N ASP A 279 15.21 -1.08 -9.83
CA ASP A 279 14.54 -2.07 -10.69
C ASP A 279 13.06 -1.77 -10.96
N LEU A 280 12.47 -0.73 -10.34
CA LEU A 280 11.07 -0.37 -10.60
C LEU A 280 10.89 0.11 -12.04
N ALA A 281 10.02 -0.57 -12.79
CA ALA A 281 9.67 -0.20 -14.15
C ALA A 281 8.16 -0.31 -14.40
N LEU A 282 7.65 0.57 -15.28
CA LEU A 282 6.27 0.56 -15.74
C LEU A 282 6.10 -0.48 -16.86
N LEU A 283 5.04 -1.28 -16.82
CA LEU A 283 4.81 -2.40 -17.75
C LEU A 283 3.61 -2.15 -18.66
N GLU A 284 2.44 -1.91 -18.08
CA GLU A 284 1.18 -1.74 -18.82
C GLU A 284 0.41 -0.51 -18.30
N PRO A 285 -0.22 0.28 -19.17
CA PRO A 285 -0.07 0.26 -20.63
C PRO A 285 1.38 0.57 -21.02
N ALA A 286 1.85 -0.03 -22.12
CA ALA A 286 3.17 0.30 -22.64
C ALA A 286 3.23 1.79 -23.00
N ASP A 287 4.40 2.41 -22.88
CA ASP A 287 4.56 3.83 -23.16
C ASP A 287 4.10 4.16 -24.59
N GLY A 288 3.26 5.19 -24.73
CA GLY A 288 2.65 5.62 -25.99
C GLY A 288 1.42 4.81 -26.41
N THR A 289 0.84 3.97 -25.54
CA THR A 289 -0.36 3.20 -25.88
C THR A 289 -1.53 4.13 -26.21
N SER A 290 -2.11 3.97 -27.40
CA SER A 290 -3.29 4.69 -27.86
C SER A 290 -4.55 3.83 -27.85
N GLY A 291 -5.72 4.46 -27.93
CA GLY A 291 -6.99 3.76 -28.12
C GLY A 291 -7.60 3.21 -26.82
N ILE A 292 -7.16 3.75 -25.68
CA ILE A 292 -7.72 3.37 -24.38
C ILE A 292 -9.10 3.99 -24.21
N ARG A 293 -10.08 3.19 -23.77
CA ARG A 293 -11.47 3.62 -23.56
C ARG A 293 -11.84 3.57 -22.10
N PHE A 294 -12.53 4.61 -21.63
CA PHE A 294 -13.14 4.69 -20.30
C PHE A 294 -12.15 4.54 -19.14
N ALA A 295 -11.50 3.40 -18.96
CA ALA A 295 -10.53 3.15 -17.91
C ALA A 295 -9.33 2.36 -18.45
N ALA A 296 -8.18 2.52 -17.80
CA ALA A 296 -6.98 1.75 -18.06
C ALA A 296 -6.64 0.85 -16.87
N ASP A 297 -6.10 -0.34 -17.17
CA ASP A 297 -5.40 -1.16 -16.19
C ASP A 297 -3.91 -0.80 -16.25
N PHE A 298 -3.32 -0.52 -15.10
CA PHE A 298 -1.92 -0.13 -14.93
C PHE A 298 -1.16 -1.22 -14.18
N ARG A 299 0.06 -1.51 -14.62
CA ARG A 299 0.92 -2.53 -14.04
C ARG A 299 2.38 -2.10 -14.05
N TRP A 300 3.12 -2.45 -13.00
CA TRP A 300 4.55 -2.22 -12.86
C TRP A 300 5.27 -3.47 -12.34
N VAL A 301 6.59 -3.44 -12.30
CA VAL A 301 7.41 -4.52 -11.72
C VAL A 301 7.19 -4.58 -10.21
N ASP A 302 6.86 -5.76 -9.69
CA ASP A 302 6.79 -6.01 -8.26
C ASP A 302 8.19 -6.20 -7.66
N LEU A 303 8.54 -5.38 -6.69
CA LEU A 303 9.83 -5.40 -6.01
C LEU A 303 9.73 -6.03 -4.61
N PRO A 304 10.63 -6.97 -4.25
CA PRO A 304 10.54 -7.71 -2.98
C PRO A 304 10.80 -6.84 -1.74
N ASN A 305 11.44 -5.69 -1.90
CA ASN A 305 11.75 -4.74 -0.84
C ASN A 305 10.71 -3.61 -0.70
N VAL A 306 9.63 -3.67 -1.47
CA VAL A 306 8.52 -2.70 -1.42
C VAL A 306 7.35 -3.28 -0.63
N GLN A 307 6.72 -2.44 0.18
CA GLN A 307 5.52 -2.80 0.95
C GLN A 307 4.26 -2.20 0.34
N GLU A 308 4.40 -1.01 -0.23
CA GLU A 308 3.31 -0.19 -0.75
C GLU A 308 3.81 0.62 -1.95
N TYR A 309 2.91 0.92 -2.89
CA TYR A 309 3.14 1.84 -4.00
C TYR A 309 2.16 3.00 -3.93
N ASP A 310 2.61 4.17 -4.38
CA ASP A 310 1.72 5.27 -4.74
C ASP A 310 1.68 5.40 -6.26
N TRP A 311 0.50 5.66 -6.80
CA TRP A 311 0.26 5.81 -8.24
C TRP A 311 -0.48 7.12 -8.52
N ARG A 312 -0.16 7.76 -9.64
CA ARG A 312 -0.87 8.95 -10.12
C ARG A 312 -0.97 8.98 -11.64
N LEU A 313 -2.07 9.56 -12.11
CA LEU A 313 -2.45 9.79 -13.51
C LEU A 313 -2.80 11.27 -13.68
N SER A 314 -2.37 11.88 -14.77
CA SER A 314 -2.69 13.29 -15.09
C SER A 314 -2.67 13.54 -16.59
N ALA A 315 -3.41 14.55 -17.07
CA ALA A 315 -3.24 15.12 -18.40
C ALA A 315 -2.12 16.20 -18.45
N ASP A 316 -1.54 16.53 -17.30
CA ASP A 316 -0.40 17.45 -17.13
C ASP A 316 0.87 16.63 -16.81
N PRO A 317 1.93 16.69 -17.65
CA PRO A 317 3.18 15.96 -17.42
C PRO A 317 3.95 16.42 -16.17
N ALA A 318 3.66 17.62 -15.65
CA ALA A 318 4.26 18.10 -14.39
C ALA A 318 3.48 17.64 -13.15
N PHE A 319 2.29 17.03 -13.33
CA PHE A 319 1.41 16.56 -12.26
C PHE A 319 1.09 17.67 -11.24
N THR A 320 0.96 18.91 -11.71
CA THR A 320 0.49 20.03 -10.88
C THR A 320 -1.00 19.91 -10.60
N GLU A 321 -1.76 19.44 -11.59
CA GLU A 321 -3.15 19.00 -11.44
C GLU A 321 -3.21 17.49 -11.66
N VAL A 322 -3.49 16.72 -10.61
CA VAL A 322 -3.57 15.26 -10.69
C VAL A 322 -5.00 14.86 -11.06
N PHE A 323 -5.13 14.06 -12.12
CA PHE A 323 -6.43 13.55 -12.56
C PHE A 323 -6.93 12.44 -11.62
N GLU A 324 -6.08 11.47 -11.31
CA GLU A 324 -6.39 10.41 -10.35
C GLU A 324 -5.12 9.99 -9.59
N THR A 325 -5.27 9.60 -8.34
CA THR A 325 -4.16 9.07 -7.53
C THR A 325 -4.68 8.08 -6.50
N GLN A 326 -3.84 7.10 -6.20
CA GLN A 326 -4.07 6.18 -5.09
C GLN A 326 -2.74 5.93 -4.37
N GLU A 327 -2.78 5.94 -3.05
CA GLU A 327 -1.64 5.69 -2.17
C GLU A 327 -1.79 4.33 -1.46
N ALA A 328 -0.68 3.84 -0.90
CA ALA A 328 -0.64 2.61 -0.10
C ALA A 328 -1.16 1.35 -0.83
N ILE A 329 -0.90 1.24 -2.13
CA ILE A 329 -1.28 0.09 -2.96
C ILE A 329 -0.34 -1.08 -2.65
N LYS A 330 -0.88 -2.22 -2.23
CA LYS A 330 -0.08 -3.42 -1.92
C LYS A 330 0.14 -4.37 -3.11
N ALA A 331 -0.54 -4.13 -4.22
CA ALA A 331 -0.43 -4.89 -5.45
C ALA A 331 0.52 -4.18 -6.44
N ASP A 332 0.97 -4.92 -7.45
CA ASP A 332 1.77 -4.44 -8.59
C ASP A 332 0.91 -3.84 -9.72
N SER A 333 -0.38 -3.60 -9.45
CA SER A 333 -1.36 -3.16 -10.43
C SER A 333 -2.54 -2.40 -9.81
N ILE A 334 -3.18 -1.59 -10.65
CA ILE A 334 -4.37 -0.79 -10.33
C ILE A 334 -5.19 -0.53 -11.60
N ARG A 335 -6.51 -0.36 -11.48
CA ARG A 335 -7.38 0.10 -12.56
C ARG A 335 -7.86 1.51 -12.25
N SER A 336 -7.84 2.42 -13.24
CA SER A 336 -8.43 3.76 -13.04
C SER A 336 -9.92 3.65 -12.73
N THR A 337 -10.38 4.42 -11.75
CA THR A 337 -11.78 4.47 -11.32
C THR A 337 -12.53 5.62 -11.99
N ARG A 338 -11.82 6.65 -12.44
CA ARG A 338 -12.40 7.75 -13.21
C ARG A 338 -12.41 7.40 -14.69
N PHE A 339 -13.48 7.84 -15.36
CA PHE A 339 -13.54 7.75 -16.81
C PHE A 339 -12.57 8.75 -17.45
N LEU A 340 -11.66 8.25 -18.29
CA LEU A 340 -10.75 9.07 -19.08
C LEU A 340 -11.55 9.98 -20.00
N GLU A 341 -11.21 11.27 -19.99
CA GLU A 341 -11.70 12.23 -20.97
C GLU A 341 -11.25 11.79 -22.37
N GLU A 342 -12.14 11.94 -23.35
CA GLU A 342 -11.90 11.52 -24.74
C GLU A 342 -10.77 12.34 -25.38
N ASN A 343 -10.06 11.74 -26.35
CA ASN A 343 -9.00 12.39 -27.12
C ASN A 343 -7.95 13.15 -26.27
N THR A 344 -7.52 12.53 -25.18
CA THR A 344 -6.66 13.17 -24.18
C THR A 344 -5.40 12.32 -23.97
N LEU A 345 -4.25 12.99 -24.02
CA LEU A 345 -2.96 12.41 -23.63
C LEU A 345 -2.84 12.45 -22.10
N TYR A 346 -2.56 11.29 -21.52
CA TYR A 346 -2.32 11.13 -20.10
C TYR A 346 -0.90 10.65 -19.83
N TYR A 347 -0.40 11.04 -18.67
CA TYR A 347 0.87 10.68 -18.08
C TYR A 347 0.59 9.94 -16.78
N TRP A 348 1.28 8.83 -16.55
CA TRP A 348 1.15 8.07 -15.32
C TRP A 348 2.50 7.63 -14.79
N GLN A 349 2.61 7.57 -13.47
CA GLN A 349 3.85 7.21 -12.79
C GLN A 349 3.54 6.55 -11.46
N VAL A 350 4.53 5.78 -10.97
CA VAL A 350 4.47 5.03 -9.72
C VAL A 350 5.67 5.42 -8.89
N ARG A 351 5.53 5.38 -7.56
CA ARG A 351 6.69 5.37 -6.66
C ARG A 351 6.54 4.27 -5.61
N PRO A 352 7.66 3.64 -5.19
CA PRO A 352 7.65 2.60 -4.18
C PRO A 352 7.78 3.18 -2.77
N ARG A 353 7.34 2.42 -1.77
CA ARG A 353 7.45 2.76 -0.35
C ARG A 353 7.68 1.52 0.50
N ASN A 354 8.55 1.65 1.49
CA ASN A 354 8.71 0.67 2.55
C ASN A 354 8.95 1.37 3.91
N GLN A 355 9.26 0.58 4.92
CA GLN A 355 9.52 1.07 6.29
C GLN A 355 10.77 1.96 6.44
N CYS A 356 11.62 2.05 5.41
CA CYS A 356 12.82 2.88 5.38
C CYS A 356 12.63 4.22 4.67
N GLY A 357 11.65 4.29 3.78
CA GLY A 357 11.29 5.54 3.14
C GLY A 357 10.42 5.36 1.92
N THR A 358 10.28 6.46 1.21
CA THR A 358 9.58 6.53 -0.06
C THR A 358 10.63 6.73 -1.15
N GLY A 359 10.56 5.93 -2.21
CA GLY A 359 11.40 6.09 -3.39
C GLY A 359 10.96 7.27 -4.25
N GLU A 360 11.80 7.61 -5.22
CA GLU A 360 11.48 8.60 -6.23
C GLU A 360 10.36 8.10 -7.16
N TRP A 361 9.66 9.04 -7.80
CA TRP A 361 8.72 8.70 -8.84
C TRP A 361 9.45 8.20 -10.09
N THR A 362 8.87 7.21 -10.77
CA THR A 362 9.31 6.82 -12.11
C THR A 362 9.17 7.99 -13.09
N VAL A 363 9.99 7.99 -14.14
CA VAL A 363 9.66 8.77 -15.34
C VAL A 363 8.25 8.35 -15.81
N PRO A 364 7.35 9.29 -16.10
CA PRO A 364 5.99 8.94 -16.45
C PRO A 364 5.93 8.24 -17.81
N ALA A 365 5.13 7.18 -17.90
CA ALA A 365 4.72 6.61 -19.17
C ALA A 365 3.44 7.30 -19.66
N THR A 366 3.19 7.22 -20.96
CA THR A 366 2.11 7.90 -21.64
C THR A 366 1.05 6.95 -22.17
N LEU A 367 -0.20 7.40 -22.19
CA LEU A 367 -1.31 6.75 -22.88
C LEU A 367 -2.25 7.80 -23.48
N HIS A 368 -2.96 7.44 -24.55
CA HIS A 368 -3.91 8.33 -25.21
C HIS A 368 -5.30 7.69 -25.29
N SER A 369 -6.31 8.41 -24.80
CA SER A 369 -7.71 7.98 -24.93
C SER A 369 -8.24 8.21 -26.34
N SER A 370 -9.11 7.33 -26.85
CA SER A 370 -9.74 7.54 -28.17
C SER A 370 -10.95 8.49 -28.09
N PHE A 371 -11.32 9.05 -29.24
CA PHE A 371 -12.59 9.72 -29.47
C PHE A 371 -13.56 8.78 -30.17
N GLN A 372 -14.82 8.76 -29.73
CA GLN A 372 -15.88 7.98 -30.36
C GLN A 372 -16.72 8.92 -31.24
N ARG A 373 -16.67 8.74 -32.56
CA ARG A 373 -17.65 9.39 -33.47
C ARG A 373 -18.83 8.45 -33.66
N CYS A 374 -19.97 8.83 -33.11
CA CYS A 374 -21.24 8.17 -33.37
C CYS A 374 -22.02 8.95 -34.44
N GLU A 375 -22.26 8.33 -35.60
CA GLU A 375 -23.09 8.93 -36.66
C GLU A 375 -24.43 8.20 -36.77
N ALA A 376 -25.51 8.92 -36.48
CA ALA A 376 -26.87 8.41 -36.57
C ALA A 376 -27.44 8.56 -37.99
N ILE A 377 -27.70 7.43 -38.65
CA ILE A 377 -28.27 7.36 -39.99
C ILE A 377 -29.73 6.89 -39.88
N GLN A 378 -30.66 7.77 -40.24
CA GLN A 378 -32.10 7.48 -40.24
C GLN A 378 -32.52 6.82 -41.55
N SER A 379 -33.37 5.79 -41.49
CA SER A 379 -33.94 5.21 -42.70
C SER A 379 -34.90 6.18 -43.38
N THR A 380 -34.70 6.38 -44.68
CA THR A 380 -35.65 7.09 -45.55
C THR A 380 -36.69 6.14 -46.16
N ASN A 381 -36.56 4.83 -45.93
CA ASN A 381 -37.44 3.80 -46.45
C ASN A 381 -38.57 3.46 -45.46
N VAL A 382 -39.22 4.51 -44.94
CA VAL A 382 -40.37 4.50 -44.03
C VAL A 382 -41.23 5.74 -44.35
N PRO A 383 -42.56 5.73 -44.09
CA PRO A 383 -43.31 4.67 -43.44
C PRO A 383 -43.61 3.47 -44.34
N LEU A 384 -43.61 2.26 -43.78
CA LEU A 384 -44.03 1.03 -44.47
C LEU A 384 -45.28 0.44 -43.81
N ASN A 385 -46.29 0.11 -44.62
CA ASN A 385 -47.55 -0.45 -44.14
C ASN A 385 -47.40 -1.91 -43.68
N ILE A 386 -47.98 -2.24 -42.53
CA ILE A 386 -48.12 -3.62 -42.05
C ILE A 386 -49.59 -4.04 -42.28
N PRO A 387 -49.89 -4.88 -43.28
CA PRO A 387 -51.27 -5.22 -43.61
C PRO A 387 -51.91 -6.10 -42.52
N ASN A 388 -53.20 -5.88 -42.26
CA ASN A 388 -54.00 -6.69 -41.35
C ASN A 388 -54.81 -7.80 -42.06
N THR A 389 -54.69 -7.91 -43.38
CA THR A 389 -55.35 -8.94 -44.21
C THR A 389 -54.33 -9.64 -45.11
N GLY A 390 -54.56 -10.93 -45.39
CA GLY A 390 -53.68 -11.72 -46.27
C GLY A 390 -52.71 -12.65 -45.51
N PRO A 391 -51.70 -13.23 -46.20
CA PRO A 391 -50.65 -13.99 -45.54
C PRO A 391 -49.83 -13.07 -44.61
N LEU A 392 -49.28 -13.63 -43.53
CA LEU A 392 -48.46 -12.89 -42.57
C LEU A 392 -47.14 -12.47 -43.24
N PRO A 393 -46.86 -11.17 -43.42
CA PRO A 393 -45.69 -10.72 -44.15
C PRO A 393 -44.46 -10.55 -43.24
N THR A 394 -43.29 -10.46 -43.86
CA THR A 394 -42.10 -9.81 -43.28
C THR A 394 -41.90 -8.49 -43.99
N ILE A 395 -42.05 -7.39 -43.27
CA ILE A 395 -41.78 -6.04 -43.80
C ILE A 395 -40.28 -5.78 -43.65
N ARG A 396 -39.66 -5.23 -44.68
CA ARG A 396 -38.23 -4.90 -44.69
C ARG A 396 -38.07 -3.41 -44.97
N SER A 397 -37.47 -2.71 -44.03
CA SER A 397 -37.02 -1.34 -44.24
C SER A 397 -35.50 -1.33 -44.33
N ARG A 398 -34.95 -0.54 -45.24
CA ARG A 398 -33.51 -0.52 -45.54
C ARG A 398 -32.91 0.86 -45.29
N VAL A 399 -31.63 0.88 -44.93
CA VAL A 399 -30.80 2.08 -44.88
C VAL A 399 -29.44 1.74 -45.47
N PHE A 400 -28.90 2.64 -46.30
CA PHE A 400 -27.58 2.46 -46.90
C PHE A 400 -26.56 3.31 -46.16
N VAL A 401 -25.53 2.67 -45.64
CA VAL A 401 -24.40 3.29 -44.96
C VAL A 401 -23.29 3.49 -45.99
N SER A 402 -22.95 4.74 -46.28
CA SER A 402 -21.94 5.08 -47.29
C SER A 402 -20.51 5.05 -46.78
N GLU A 403 -20.33 5.18 -45.47
CA GLU A 403 -19.02 5.22 -44.82
C GLU A 403 -18.45 3.82 -44.62
N SER A 404 -17.13 3.68 -44.78
CA SER A 404 -16.40 2.44 -44.54
C SER A 404 -15.70 2.46 -43.19
N GLY A 405 -15.70 1.33 -42.50
CA GLY A 405 -15.05 1.16 -41.20
C GLY A 405 -15.46 -0.16 -40.54
N THR A 406 -14.63 -0.63 -39.60
CA THR A 406 -14.98 -1.79 -38.77
C THR A 406 -15.90 -1.36 -37.65
N ILE A 407 -16.98 -2.10 -37.45
CA ILE A 407 -17.97 -1.85 -36.41
C ILE A 407 -17.36 -2.14 -35.05
N ASN A 408 -17.39 -1.15 -34.15
CA ASN A 408 -17.02 -1.34 -32.75
C ASN A 408 -18.26 -1.43 -31.85
N ASP A 409 -19.26 -0.58 -32.12
CA ASP A 409 -20.53 -0.56 -31.42
C ASP A 409 -21.65 -0.10 -32.38
N VAL A 410 -22.85 -0.64 -32.18
CA VAL A 410 -24.05 -0.35 -32.98
C VAL A 410 -25.19 -0.05 -32.03
N ASN A 411 -25.76 1.14 -32.14
CA ASN A 411 -26.95 1.54 -31.41
C ASN A 411 -28.11 1.76 -32.38
N LEU A 412 -29.33 1.58 -31.91
CA LEU A 412 -30.53 2.09 -32.58
C LEU A 412 -31.17 3.10 -31.65
N PRO A 413 -30.88 4.41 -31.82
CA PRO A 413 -31.39 5.44 -30.91
C PRO A 413 -32.92 5.43 -30.79
N LEU A 414 -33.61 5.00 -31.86
CA LEU A 414 -35.05 4.85 -31.87
C LEU A 414 -35.54 3.87 -32.94
N VAL A 415 -36.54 3.05 -32.59
CA VAL A 415 -37.37 2.26 -33.49
C VAL A 415 -38.84 2.54 -33.16
N ASP A 416 -39.63 2.94 -34.16
CA ASP A 416 -41.04 3.30 -34.04
C ASP A 416 -41.91 2.44 -34.95
N ILE A 417 -42.68 1.53 -34.35
CA ILE A 417 -43.56 0.60 -35.05
C ILE A 417 -44.92 0.55 -34.37
N SER A 418 -45.98 0.77 -35.12
CA SER A 418 -47.35 0.53 -34.64
C SER A 418 -47.86 -0.83 -35.13
N HIS A 419 -48.26 -1.69 -34.21
CA HIS A 419 -48.96 -2.95 -34.45
C HIS A 419 -49.74 -3.30 -33.18
N SER A 420 -51.04 -3.60 -33.28
CA SER A 420 -51.89 -3.86 -32.12
C SER A 420 -52.49 -5.26 -32.19
N PRO A 421 -52.09 -6.19 -31.30
CA PRO A 421 -51.10 -6.03 -30.22
C PRO A 421 -49.65 -6.12 -30.71
N ILE A 422 -48.71 -5.44 -30.04
CA ILE A 422 -47.30 -5.38 -30.44
C ILE A 422 -46.58 -6.72 -30.29
N GLN A 423 -47.09 -7.63 -29.44
CA GLN A 423 -46.59 -9.00 -29.31
C GLN A 423 -46.62 -9.80 -30.63
N GLY A 424 -47.45 -9.35 -31.58
CA GLY A 424 -47.63 -9.98 -32.87
C GLY A 424 -46.50 -9.74 -33.87
N VAL A 425 -45.41 -9.05 -33.50
CA VAL A 425 -44.25 -8.82 -34.38
C VAL A 425 -42.92 -9.17 -33.72
N ASP A 426 -41.98 -9.68 -34.52
CA ASP A 426 -40.56 -9.79 -34.18
C ASP A 426 -39.77 -8.71 -34.94
N LEU A 427 -38.72 -8.18 -34.31
CA LEU A 427 -37.77 -7.25 -34.90
C LEU A 427 -36.39 -7.87 -34.99
N THR A 428 -35.81 -7.83 -36.18
CA THR A 428 -34.45 -8.28 -36.44
C THR A 428 -33.69 -7.21 -37.22
N LEU A 429 -32.51 -6.82 -36.74
CA LEU A 429 -31.57 -6.04 -37.52
C LEU A 429 -30.66 -7.00 -38.31
N VAL A 430 -30.40 -6.67 -39.57
CA VAL A 430 -29.56 -7.46 -40.46
C VAL A 430 -28.45 -6.59 -41.05
N SER A 431 -27.20 -7.03 -40.89
CA SER A 431 -26.00 -6.34 -41.41
C SER A 431 -25.77 -6.61 -42.91
N PRO A 432 -24.90 -5.85 -43.59
CA PRO A 432 -24.48 -6.12 -44.97
C PRO A 432 -23.90 -7.53 -45.16
N ALA A 433 -23.18 -8.03 -44.15
CA ALA A 433 -22.62 -9.38 -44.12
C ALA A 433 -23.66 -10.49 -43.88
N GLN A 434 -24.95 -10.13 -43.75
CA GLN A 434 -26.08 -11.03 -43.46
C GLN A 434 -26.12 -11.58 -42.03
N THR A 435 -25.38 -10.99 -41.09
CA THR A 435 -25.51 -11.28 -39.66
C THR A 435 -26.84 -10.73 -39.14
N ARG A 436 -27.47 -11.44 -38.19
CA ARG A 436 -28.86 -11.18 -37.76
C ARG A 436 -28.94 -11.10 -36.25
N VAL A 437 -29.44 -9.99 -35.72
CA VAL A 437 -29.64 -9.76 -34.28
C VAL A 437 -31.11 -9.47 -34.01
N THR A 438 -31.71 -10.25 -33.10
CA THR A 438 -33.09 -10.05 -32.67
C THR A 438 -33.15 -8.90 -31.67
N LEU A 439 -33.84 -7.82 -32.02
CA LEU A 439 -34.02 -6.66 -31.15
C LEU A 439 -35.20 -6.85 -30.19
N TYR A 440 -36.29 -7.41 -30.69
CA TYR A 440 -37.55 -7.61 -29.96
C TYR A 440 -38.27 -8.86 -30.49
N ASP A 441 -38.84 -9.65 -29.61
CA ASP A 441 -39.43 -10.97 -29.90
C ASP A 441 -40.91 -11.06 -29.50
N GLY A 442 -41.58 -9.91 -29.38
CA GLY A 442 -43.00 -9.84 -29.02
C GLY A 442 -43.30 -10.05 -27.53
N THR A 443 -42.34 -9.80 -26.65
CA THR A 443 -42.43 -9.98 -25.19
C THR A 443 -43.48 -9.09 -24.49
N CYS A 444 -43.97 -8.01 -25.11
CA CYS A 444 -44.92 -7.09 -24.48
C CYS A 444 -46.39 -7.30 -24.88
N PHE A 445 -47.22 -7.61 -23.88
CA PHE A 445 -48.66 -7.80 -24.02
C PHE A 445 -49.43 -6.48 -24.09
N SER A 446 -50.54 -6.47 -24.81
CA SER A 446 -51.59 -5.42 -24.81
C SER A 446 -51.24 -4.02 -25.33
N SER A 447 -49.99 -3.70 -25.65
CA SER A 447 -49.63 -2.41 -26.25
C SER A 447 -49.78 -2.41 -27.78
N GLY A 448 -49.99 -1.22 -28.37
CA GLY A 448 -50.24 -1.06 -29.82
C GLY A 448 -49.07 -0.47 -30.61
N ARG A 449 -47.95 -0.18 -29.93
CA ARG A 449 -46.79 0.51 -30.49
C ARG A 449 -45.53 0.11 -29.74
N LEU A 450 -44.45 -0.05 -30.48
CA LEU A 450 -43.08 -0.08 -30.01
C LEU A 450 -42.45 1.27 -30.39
N TRP A 451 -42.03 2.04 -29.40
CA TRP A 451 -41.34 3.34 -29.56
C TRP A 451 -40.24 3.41 -28.50
N ILE A 452 -39.09 2.80 -28.79
CA ILE A 452 -37.93 2.64 -27.90
C ILE A 452 -36.64 2.60 -28.72
N GLY A 453 -35.48 2.84 -28.10
CA GLY A 453 -34.16 2.57 -28.68
C GLY A 453 -33.57 1.24 -28.20
N PHE A 454 -32.46 0.82 -28.82
CA PHE A 454 -31.68 -0.36 -28.46
C PHE A 454 -30.19 -0.05 -28.36
N ASP A 455 -29.58 -0.49 -27.26
CA ASP A 455 -28.15 -0.34 -26.92
C ASP A 455 -27.78 -1.46 -25.92
N ASP A 456 -26.64 -2.11 -26.10
CA ASP A 456 -26.16 -3.18 -25.22
C ASP A 456 -25.80 -2.68 -23.82
N ASP A 457 -25.37 -1.42 -23.70
CA ASP A 457 -24.98 -0.76 -22.46
C ASP A 457 -26.17 -0.10 -21.73
N ALA A 458 -27.38 -0.16 -22.31
CA ALA A 458 -28.59 0.33 -21.65
C ALA A 458 -28.79 -0.35 -20.28
N PRO A 459 -29.21 0.39 -19.23
CA PRO A 459 -29.28 -0.14 -17.87
C PRO A 459 -30.34 -1.23 -17.69
N ASP A 460 -31.42 -1.16 -18.48
CA ASP A 460 -32.62 -1.98 -18.31
C ASP A 460 -32.91 -2.84 -19.56
N SER A 461 -33.52 -4.00 -19.35
CA SER A 461 -34.12 -4.79 -20.44
C SER A 461 -35.50 -4.23 -20.80
N ILE A 462 -36.02 -4.57 -21.98
CA ILE A 462 -37.31 -4.08 -22.50
C ILE A 462 -38.43 -4.20 -21.45
N MET A 463 -38.96 -3.05 -21.01
CA MET A 463 -40.12 -2.97 -20.13
C MET A 463 -41.41 -2.74 -20.91
N CYS A 464 -42.52 -3.28 -20.42
CA CYS A 464 -43.82 -3.19 -21.09
C CYS A 464 -44.75 -2.20 -20.38
N PRO A 465 -45.44 -1.30 -21.12
CA PRO A 465 -45.45 -1.16 -22.58
C PRO A 465 -44.17 -0.50 -23.15
N PRO A 466 -43.66 -0.93 -24.31
CA PRO A 466 -42.42 -0.42 -24.88
C PRO A 466 -42.70 0.83 -25.72
N ASN A 467 -43.24 1.89 -25.13
CA ASN A 467 -43.72 3.08 -25.85
C ASN A 467 -43.30 4.41 -25.23
N GLU A 468 -42.15 4.45 -24.57
CA GLU A 468 -41.69 5.58 -23.75
C GLU A 468 -40.56 6.41 -24.39
N GLY A 469 -39.99 5.95 -25.52
CA GLY A 469 -38.94 6.67 -26.24
C GLY A 469 -37.58 6.63 -25.52
N VAL A 470 -37.40 5.64 -24.65
CA VAL A 470 -36.15 5.36 -23.93
C VAL A 470 -35.44 4.17 -24.57
N VAL A 471 -34.16 4.00 -24.26
CA VAL A 471 -33.28 2.96 -24.81
C VAL A 471 -33.26 1.75 -23.87
N PHE A 472 -33.32 0.54 -24.43
CA PHE A 472 -33.29 -0.73 -23.69
C PHE A 472 -32.29 -1.71 -24.28
N ARG A 473 -31.85 -2.70 -23.49
CA ARG A 473 -31.07 -3.81 -24.04
C ARG A 473 -31.90 -4.63 -25.04
N PRO A 474 -31.36 -4.92 -26.24
CA PRO A 474 -32.00 -5.80 -27.22
C PRO A 474 -32.12 -7.24 -26.70
N GLN A 475 -32.96 -8.06 -27.35
CA GLN A 475 -33.10 -9.48 -27.00
C GLN A 475 -31.81 -10.29 -27.28
N GLN A 476 -31.01 -9.86 -28.25
CA GLN A 476 -29.68 -10.39 -28.54
C GLN A 476 -28.71 -9.21 -28.66
N PRO A 477 -27.46 -9.36 -28.20
CA PRO A 477 -26.51 -8.24 -28.14
C PRO A 477 -26.17 -7.71 -29.54
N LEU A 478 -26.21 -6.39 -29.70
CA LEU A 478 -25.76 -5.67 -30.89
C LEU A 478 -24.24 -5.80 -31.11
N ALA A 479 -23.47 -6.05 -30.07
CA ALA A 479 -22.05 -6.41 -30.12
C ALA A 479 -21.75 -7.65 -31.00
N THR A 480 -22.78 -8.42 -31.38
CA THR A 480 -22.65 -9.48 -32.40
C THR A 480 -22.14 -8.95 -33.75
N PHE A 481 -22.36 -7.67 -34.05
CA PHE A 481 -21.86 -7.03 -35.28
C PHE A 481 -20.40 -6.54 -35.17
N ALA A 482 -19.79 -6.60 -33.99
CA ALA A 482 -18.44 -6.08 -33.78
C ALA A 482 -17.40 -6.79 -34.69
N GLY A 483 -16.57 -6.00 -35.35
CA GLY A 483 -15.55 -6.45 -36.30
C GLY A 483 -16.02 -6.64 -37.75
N GLU A 484 -17.32 -6.51 -38.04
CA GLU A 484 -17.82 -6.48 -39.42
C GLU A 484 -17.59 -5.11 -40.09
N GLU A 485 -17.67 -5.08 -41.42
CA GLU A 485 -17.64 -3.82 -42.20
C GLU A 485 -19.00 -3.11 -42.08
N ALA A 486 -18.96 -1.82 -41.71
CA ALA A 486 -20.16 -0.99 -41.54
C ALA A 486 -20.81 -0.59 -42.88
N GLN A 487 -20.00 -0.42 -43.93
CA GLN A 487 -20.48 0.01 -45.26
C GLN A 487 -21.45 -0.99 -45.87
N GLY A 488 -22.60 -0.50 -46.34
CA GLY A 488 -23.55 -1.30 -47.11
C GLY A 488 -24.99 -1.15 -46.65
N GLU A 489 -25.82 -2.10 -47.07
CA GLU A 489 -27.26 -2.07 -46.80
C GLU A 489 -27.59 -2.78 -45.49
N TRP A 490 -28.11 -2.01 -44.53
CA TRP A 490 -28.68 -2.52 -43.28
C TRP A 490 -30.20 -2.64 -43.41
N THR A 491 -30.74 -3.74 -42.89
CA THR A 491 -32.18 -4.02 -42.99
C THR A 491 -32.81 -4.25 -41.62
N LEU A 492 -33.83 -3.46 -41.29
CA LEU A 492 -34.77 -3.77 -40.22
C LEU A 492 -35.87 -4.68 -40.78
N GLU A 493 -35.91 -5.92 -40.31
CA GLU A 493 -36.97 -6.87 -40.62
C GLU A 493 -38.03 -6.89 -39.51
N VAL A 494 -39.27 -6.65 -39.90
CA VAL A 494 -40.45 -6.74 -39.03
C VAL A 494 -41.26 -7.94 -39.47
N LYS A 495 -41.11 -9.06 -38.75
CA LYS A 495 -41.83 -10.31 -39.05
C LYS A 495 -43.15 -10.32 -38.30
N VAL A 496 -44.26 -10.37 -39.03
CA VAL A 496 -45.59 -10.47 -38.42
C VAL A 496 -45.87 -11.93 -38.06
N ARG A 497 -46.07 -12.22 -36.78
CA ARG A 497 -46.45 -13.54 -36.25
C ARG A 497 -47.95 -13.69 -36.06
N GLU A 498 -48.62 -12.59 -35.73
CA GLU A 498 -50.06 -12.57 -35.45
C GLU A 498 -50.71 -11.38 -36.15
N ARG A 499 -51.95 -11.56 -36.61
CA ARG A 499 -52.68 -10.46 -37.27
C ARG A 499 -53.07 -9.41 -36.26
N GLY A 500 -52.73 -8.15 -36.54
CA GLY A 500 -53.21 -7.01 -35.76
C GLY A 500 -54.71 -6.73 -35.96
N PHE A 501 -55.32 -6.07 -34.98
CA PHE A 501 -56.72 -5.62 -35.04
C PHE A 501 -56.97 -4.53 -36.09
N SER A 502 -55.92 -3.79 -36.45
CA SER A 502 -55.91 -2.75 -37.47
C SER A 502 -54.58 -2.78 -38.24
N PRO A 503 -54.50 -2.18 -39.45
CA PRO A 503 -53.23 -2.06 -40.16
C PRO A 503 -52.18 -1.36 -39.28
N GLY A 504 -50.98 -1.94 -39.25
CA GLY A 504 -49.83 -1.39 -38.56
C GLY A 504 -48.93 -0.57 -39.48
N THR A 505 -47.82 -0.05 -38.97
CA THR A 505 -46.87 0.76 -39.75
C THR A 505 -45.50 0.72 -39.11
N VAL A 506 -44.44 0.54 -39.91
CA VAL A 506 -43.07 0.89 -39.54
C VAL A 506 -42.90 2.37 -39.81
N ARG A 507 -42.72 3.20 -38.79
CA ARG A 507 -42.81 4.66 -38.88
C ARG A 507 -41.45 5.33 -38.98
N ALA A 508 -40.50 4.91 -38.14
CA ALA A 508 -39.15 5.44 -38.09
C ALA A 508 -38.20 4.41 -37.51
N TRP A 509 -36.96 4.42 -37.97
CA TRP A 509 -35.83 3.78 -37.30
C TRP A 509 -34.53 4.33 -37.89
N GLY A 510 -33.44 4.19 -37.13
CA GLY A 510 -32.10 4.50 -37.60
C GLY A 510 -31.09 3.59 -36.90
N VAL A 511 -29.88 3.58 -37.46
CA VAL A 511 -28.70 2.95 -36.87
C VAL A 511 -27.69 4.04 -36.56
N GLU A 512 -27.00 3.88 -35.45
CA GLU A 512 -25.88 4.72 -35.05
C GLU A 512 -24.66 3.82 -34.94
N PHE A 513 -23.65 4.11 -35.75
CA PHE A 513 -22.37 3.40 -35.68
C PHE A 513 -21.41 4.28 -34.91
N CYS A 514 -20.77 3.68 -33.90
CA CYS A 514 -19.70 4.33 -33.20
C CYS A 514 -18.38 3.71 -33.67
N ALA A 515 -17.57 4.54 -34.34
CA ALA A 515 -16.23 4.16 -34.78
C ALA A 515 -15.18 4.86 -33.90
N ASP A 516 -14.10 4.14 -33.60
CA ASP A 516 -12.92 4.78 -33.02
C ASP A 516 -12.28 5.66 -34.08
N VAL A 517 -12.12 6.94 -33.78
CA VAL A 517 -11.18 7.77 -34.53
C VAL A 517 -9.86 7.70 -33.78
N THR A 518 -8.94 6.89 -34.28
CA THR A 518 -7.54 6.93 -33.83
C THR A 518 -6.86 8.04 -34.64
N PRO A 519 -6.40 9.14 -34.00
CA PRO A 519 -5.61 10.14 -34.71
C PRO A 519 -4.38 9.50 -35.35
N SER A 520 -3.90 10.05 -36.48
CA SER A 520 -2.55 9.73 -36.93
C SER A 520 -1.57 10.03 -35.81
N GLN A 521 -0.66 9.09 -35.58
CA GLN A 521 0.32 9.20 -34.50
C GLN A 521 1.66 9.59 -35.11
N PRO A 522 2.36 10.59 -34.54
CA PRO A 522 3.69 10.91 -34.97
C PRO A 522 4.63 9.71 -34.73
N SER A 523 5.50 9.46 -35.69
CA SER A 523 6.50 8.40 -35.65
C SER A 523 7.90 8.97 -35.40
N LEU A 524 8.56 8.44 -34.37
CA LEU A 524 9.93 8.78 -34.02
C LEU A 524 10.90 8.10 -35.00
N LEU A 525 11.60 8.89 -35.81
CA LEU A 525 12.55 8.40 -36.82
C LEU A 525 13.96 8.29 -36.27
N VAL A 526 14.39 9.29 -35.50
CA VAL A 526 15.75 9.38 -34.96
C VAL A 526 15.67 9.77 -33.48
N ASN A 527 16.38 9.02 -32.63
CA ASN A 527 16.55 9.32 -31.22
C ASN A 527 17.93 8.85 -30.74
N ASN A 528 18.94 9.71 -30.96
CA ASN A 528 20.33 9.42 -30.63
C ASN A 528 20.78 10.26 -29.42
N PRO A 529 21.63 9.71 -28.55
CA PRO A 529 22.14 10.44 -27.39
C PRO A 529 23.00 11.65 -27.80
N LEU A 530 22.80 12.77 -27.12
CA LEU A 530 23.66 13.95 -27.23
C LEU A 530 24.70 13.96 -26.09
N ALA A 531 25.98 13.85 -26.43
CA ALA A 531 27.06 14.01 -25.45
C ALA A 531 27.34 15.50 -25.22
N VAL A 532 27.38 15.94 -23.96
CA VAL A 532 27.69 17.33 -23.57
C VAL A 532 28.86 17.35 -22.58
N PRO A 533 30.03 17.89 -22.93
CA PRO A 533 31.16 17.99 -22.00
C PRO A 533 30.88 18.94 -20.83
N PRO A 534 31.50 18.72 -19.64
CA PRO A 534 31.34 19.62 -18.50
C PRO A 534 31.65 21.09 -18.83
N GLY A 535 30.71 21.98 -18.54
CA GLY A 535 30.83 23.43 -18.78
C GLY A 535 30.67 23.84 -20.25
N GLN A 536 30.27 22.94 -21.15
CA GLN A 536 29.98 23.23 -22.55
C GLN A 536 28.49 23.06 -22.85
N ALA A 537 28.08 23.46 -24.06
CA ALA A 537 26.74 23.26 -24.58
C ALA A 537 26.82 22.67 -25.99
N ASN A 538 25.87 21.81 -26.34
CA ASN A 538 25.67 21.29 -27.69
C ASN A 538 24.19 21.40 -28.09
N THR A 539 23.92 21.34 -29.39
CA THR A 539 22.57 21.51 -29.96
C THR A 539 21.98 20.19 -30.40
N ILE A 540 20.70 19.95 -30.07
CA ILE A 540 19.92 18.84 -30.61
C ILE A 540 19.58 19.18 -32.07
N THR A 541 20.12 18.42 -33.01
CA THR A 541 19.86 18.56 -34.45
C THR A 541 18.95 17.44 -34.94
N ARG A 542 18.44 17.52 -36.18
CA ARG A 542 17.64 16.44 -36.80
C ARG A 542 18.37 15.10 -36.90
N SER A 543 19.71 15.10 -36.94
CA SER A 543 20.48 13.84 -36.89
C SER A 543 20.48 13.18 -35.50
N LEU A 544 19.97 13.88 -34.48
CA LEU A 544 19.86 13.39 -33.10
C LEU A 544 18.41 13.15 -32.70
N LEU A 545 17.47 14.01 -33.12
CA LEU A 545 16.05 13.85 -32.83
C LEU A 545 15.22 14.25 -34.05
N GLU A 546 14.43 13.32 -34.58
CA GLU A 546 13.55 13.56 -35.72
C GLU A 546 12.25 12.77 -35.59
N VAL A 547 11.12 13.44 -35.83
CA VAL A 547 9.77 12.89 -35.79
C VAL A 547 9.06 13.27 -37.08
N THR A 548 8.22 12.37 -37.60
CA THR A 548 7.36 12.63 -38.76
C THR A 548 5.94 12.16 -38.50
N ASP A 549 4.96 12.84 -39.08
CA ASP A 549 3.55 12.43 -39.05
C ASP A 549 3.02 12.36 -40.50
N PRO A 550 2.15 11.39 -40.84
CA PRO A 550 1.61 11.28 -42.20
C PRO A 550 0.56 12.36 -42.54
N GLU A 551 -0.05 13.00 -41.55
CA GLU A 551 -1.14 13.98 -41.72
C GLU A 551 -0.74 15.39 -41.28
N GLN A 552 0.15 15.52 -40.30
CA GLN A 552 0.59 16.79 -39.74
C GLN A 552 1.96 17.25 -40.27
N SER A 553 2.14 18.57 -40.42
CA SER A 553 3.43 19.16 -40.77
C SER A 553 4.37 19.24 -39.57
N PRO A 554 5.71 19.37 -39.77
CA PRO A 554 6.66 19.46 -38.66
C PRO A 554 6.41 20.60 -37.67
N ASP A 555 5.80 21.70 -38.11
CA ASP A 555 5.49 22.86 -37.25
C ASP A 555 4.24 22.63 -36.37
N GLU A 556 3.48 21.57 -36.64
CA GLU A 556 2.29 21.16 -35.87
C GLU A 556 2.61 20.08 -34.82
N LEU A 557 3.88 19.65 -34.74
CA LEU A 557 4.36 18.66 -33.79
C LEU A 557 4.99 19.33 -32.56
N TYR A 558 4.66 18.80 -31.38
CA TYR A 558 5.17 19.28 -30.11
C TYR A 558 6.03 18.19 -29.45
N PHE A 559 7.12 18.62 -28.81
CA PHE A 559 7.92 17.78 -27.92
C PHE A 559 7.66 18.23 -26.49
N THR A 560 7.26 17.30 -25.63
CA THR A 560 7.03 17.55 -24.20
C THR A 560 8.21 17.02 -23.40
N VAL A 561 8.73 17.83 -22.46
CA VAL A 561 9.80 17.41 -21.56
C VAL A 561 9.17 16.67 -20.37
N LEU A 562 9.48 15.38 -20.23
CA LEU A 562 8.95 14.53 -19.14
C LEU A 562 9.89 14.43 -17.93
N SER A 563 11.18 14.68 -18.15
CA SER A 563 12.19 14.71 -17.10
C SER A 563 13.29 15.71 -17.46
N LEU A 564 13.82 16.37 -16.44
CA LEU A 564 14.96 17.28 -16.62
C LEU A 564 16.27 16.50 -16.57
N PRO A 565 17.33 16.99 -17.23
CA PRO A 565 18.67 16.43 -17.08
C PRO A 565 19.09 16.44 -15.61
N GLU A 566 19.70 15.34 -15.15
CA GLU A 566 20.30 15.26 -13.81
C GLU A 566 21.43 16.30 -13.64
N HIS A 567 22.11 16.64 -14.75
CA HIS A 567 23.19 17.61 -14.80
C HIS A 567 23.02 18.58 -15.98
N GLY A 568 23.15 19.88 -15.72
CA GLY A 568 23.07 20.94 -16.73
C GLY A 568 21.64 21.49 -16.92
N THR A 569 21.44 22.19 -18.03
CA THR A 569 20.15 22.80 -18.40
C THR A 569 19.81 22.47 -19.85
N LEU A 570 18.55 22.12 -20.12
CA LEU A 570 18.02 22.02 -21.47
C LEU A 570 17.38 23.36 -21.83
N GLU A 571 17.73 23.92 -22.99
CA GLU A 571 17.23 25.23 -23.43
C GLU A 571 16.56 25.16 -24.80
N PHE A 572 15.47 25.90 -24.98
CA PHE A 572 14.84 26.17 -26.26
C PHE A 572 14.92 27.67 -26.55
N ASN A 573 15.56 28.05 -27.67
CA ASN A 573 15.80 29.45 -28.03
C ASN A 573 16.44 30.31 -26.91
N GLY A 574 17.33 29.70 -26.12
CA GLY A 574 18.05 30.37 -25.01
C GLY A 574 17.24 30.54 -23.72
N GLN A 575 16.08 29.88 -23.62
CA GLN A 575 15.30 29.81 -22.38
C GLN A 575 15.36 28.39 -21.83
N ALA A 576 15.63 28.27 -20.53
CA ALA A 576 15.62 26.98 -19.84
C ALA A 576 14.21 26.37 -19.87
N LEU A 577 14.13 25.11 -20.27
CA LEU A 577 12.88 24.34 -20.27
C LEU A 577 12.60 23.79 -18.87
N ALA A 578 11.32 23.63 -18.57
CA ALA A 578 10.80 22.91 -17.41
C ALA A 578 10.10 21.62 -17.89
N ILE A 579 9.66 20.77 -16.95
CA ILE A 579 8.71 19.70 -17.28
C ILE A 579 7.41 20.36 -17.76
N GLY A 580 6.89 19.95 -18.92
CA GLY A 580 5.74 20.61 -19.56
C GLY A 580 5.95 20.91 -21.03
#